data_AF-H1A5E5-F1
#
_entry.id   AF-H1A5E5-F1
#
_cell.length_a   1.000
_cell.length_b   1.000
_cell.length_c   1.000
_cell.angle_alpha   90.00
_cell.angle_beta   90.00
_cell.angle_gamma   90.00
#
_symmetry.space_group_name_H-M   'P 1'
#
loop_
_entity.id
_entity.type
_entity.pdbx_description
1 polymer ?
#
loop_
_entity_poly.entity_id
_entity_poly.type
_entity_poly.pdbx_seq_one_letter_code
_entity_poly.pdbx_strand_id
1 'polypeptide(L)'
;MKRFTDFAFSSCRSLLQNKELIRYLEESKFDAILTDPVIPCGVILAEHLSLPSVYFLRGIPCGLDFEATQCPNPPSYVPRGFSQFTDHMTFFQRVKNLLFDTQNLFLCDFAFEPYSKLASEFLQQDVTVQDLLRKGSVWLLRLDFVLDYPRPLMPNIIPIGGANCAHKELPQVEMHFRFLSLLPHYVFLCRRIFGFHHPGISKSGIC
;
A
#
# COMPACT_ATOMS: atom_id res chain seq x y z
N MET A 1 19.59 5.07 -3.77
CA MET A 1 18.52 4.21 -3.20
C MET A 1 18.74 3.89 -1.73
N LYS A 2 19.91 3.37 -1.29
CA LYS A 2 20.20 3.04 0.13
C LYS A 2 19.84 4.16 1.13
N ARG A 3 20.26 5.40 0.89
CA ARG A 3 19.90 6.56 1.73
C ARG A 3 18.39 6.77 1.96
N PHE A 4 17.56 6.46 0.96
CA PHE A 4 16.11 6.64 1.06
C PHE A 4 15.45 5.50 1.83
N THR A 5 15.86 4.25 1.58
CA THR A 5 15.35 3.08 2.31
C THR A 5 15.74 3.13 3.78
N ASP A 6 16.96 3.55 4.09
CA ASP A 6 17.46 3.70 5.47
C ASP A 6 16.70 4.82 6.20
N PHE A 7 16.47 5.94 5.51
CA PHE A 7 15.66 7.04 6.05
C PHE A 7 14.21 6.61 6.31
N ALA A 8 13.58 5.91 5.37
CA ALA A 8 12.20 5.42 5.52
C ALA A 8 12.08 4.44 6.69
N PHE A 9 13.03 3.51 6.81
CA PHE A 9 13.06 2.54 7.91
C PHE A 9 13.30 3.21 9.26
N SER A 10 14.32 4.07 9.36
CA SER A 10 14.63 4.80 10.59
C SER A 10 13.45 5.67 11.02
N SER A 11 12.83 6.38 10.07
CA SER A 11 11.66 7.18 10.36
C SER A 11 10.55 6.27 10.89
N CYS A 12 10.26 5.15 10.22
CA CYS A 12 9.18 4.25 10.65
C CYS A 12 9.41 3.74 12.07
N ARG A 13 10.64 3.34 12.38
CA ARG A 13 11.03 2.95 13.74
C ARG A 13 10.76 4.08 14.74
N SER A 14 11.14 5.31 14.44
CA SER A 14 10.88 6.46 15.31
C SER A 14 9.38 6.72 15.54
N LEU A 15 8.54 6.53 14.51
CA LEU A 15 7.08 6.65 14.63
C LEU A 15 6.52 5.58 15.57
N LEU A 16 6.88 4.31 15.35
CA LEU A 16 6.38 3.19 16.17
C LEU A 16 6.88 3.26 17.62
N GLN A 17 8.08 3.79 17.86
CA GLN A 17 8.63 3.96 19.21
C GLN A 17 8.07 5.18 19.95
N ASN A 18 7.38 6.10 19.26
CA ASN A 18 6.79 7.28 19.89
C ASN A 18 5.47 6.91 20.60
N LYS A 19 5.59 6.57 21.88
CA LYS A 19 4.45 6.17 22.73
C LYS A 19 3.36 7.23 22.85
N GLU A 20 3.71 8.51 22.84
CA GLU A 20 2.73 9.60 22.93
C GLU A 20 1.86 9.64 21.67
N LEU A 21 2.50 9.52 20.51
CA LEU A 21 1.81 9.46 19.22
C LEU A 21 0.94 8.20 19.13
N ILE A 22 1.47 7.02 19.45
CA ILE A 22 0.71 5.76 19.41
C ILE A 22 -0.54 5.85 20.29
N ARG A 23 -0.39 6.34 21.54
CA ARG A 23 -1.51 6.54 22.44
C ARG A 23 -2.56 7.51 21.88
N TYR A 24 -2.12 8.62 21.27
CA TYR A 24 -3.02 9.56 20.61
C TYR A 24 -3.80 8.90 19.46
N LEU A 25 -3.15 8.03 18.68
CA LEU A 25 -3.78 7.33 17.56
C LEU A 25 -4.82 6.30 18.05
N GLU A 26 -4.53 5.57 19.12
CA GLU A 26 -5.48 4.65 19.78
C GLU A 26 -6.70 5.40 20.32
N GLU A 27 -6.49 6.52 21.02
CA GLU A 27 -7.55 7.35 21.60
C GLU A 27 -8.41 8.04 20.52
N SER A 28 -7.82 8.32 19.36
CA SER A 28 -8.47 9.06 18.26
C SER A 28 -9.53 8.25 17.51
N LYS A 29 -9.58 6.91 17.66
CA LYS A 29 -10.60 6.02 17.05
C LYS A 29 -10.85 6.30 15.57
N PHE A 30 -9.81 6.12 14.76
CA PHE A 30 -9.93 6.16 13.30
C PHE A 30 -10.71 4.94 12.79
N ASP A 31 -11.28 5.04 11.58
CA ASP A 31 -12.09 3.99 10.98
C ASP A 31 -11.32 3.16 9.95
N ALA A 32 -10.30 3.74 9.33
CA ALA A 32 -9.46 3.09 8.33
C ALA A 32 -8.10 3.77 8.20
N ILE A 33 -7.15 3.05 7.60
CA ILE A 33 -5.82 3.56 7.29
C ILE A 33 -5.54 3.37 5.80
N LEU A 34 -5.21 4.46 5.13
CA LEU A 34 -4.77 4.50 3.75
C LEU A 34 -3.25 4.65 3.75
N THR A 35 -2.54 3.71 3.13
CA THR A 35 -1.06 3.71 3.14
C THR A 35 -0.50 3.13 1.84
N ASP A 36 0.70 3.56 1.45
CA ASP A 36 1.48 2.87 0.41
C ASP A 36 2.27 1.71 1.06
N PRO A 37 1.97 0.43 0.75
CA PRO A 37 2.63 -0.73 1.35
C PRO A 37 4.10 -0.92 0.94
N VAL A 38 4.63 -0.15 -0.01
CA VAL A 38 6.07 -0.16 -0.35
C VAL A 38 6.92 0.26 0.87
N ILE A 39 6.37 1.13 1.72
CA ILE A 39 6.92 1.45 3.04
C ILE A 39 5.94 0.89 4.07
N PRO A 40 6.15 -0.31 4.62
CA PRO A 40 5.13 -1.06 5.35
C PRO A 40 4.85 -0.51 6.77
N CYS A 41 5.21 0.75 7.05
CA CYS A 41 4.98 1.36 8.35
C CYS A 41 3.49 1.49 8.69
N GLY A 42 2.70 1.97 7.72
CA GLY A 42 1.25 2.05 7.87
C GLY A 42 0.60 0.68 7.99
N VAL A 43 1.17 -0.33 7.34
CA VAL A 43 0.71 -1.72 7.43
C VAL A 43 0.89 -2.27 8.85
N ILE A 44 2.05 -2.03 9.46
CA ILE A 44 2.32 -2.43 10.86
C ILE A 44 1.41 -1.68 11.82
N LEU A 45 1.25 -0.37 11.62
CA LEU A 45 0.38 0.46 12.45
C LEU A 45 -1.10 0.04 12.34
N ALA A 46 -1.54 -0.37 11.15
CA ALA A 46 -2.89 -0.87 10.93
C ALA A 46 -3.21 -2.10 11.78
N GLU A 47 -2.26 -3.05 11.83
CA GLU A 47 -2.39 -4.25 12.65
C GLU A 47 -2.50 -3.89 14.13
N HIS A 48 -1.62 -3.00 14.62
CA HIS A 48 -1.63 -2.57 16.01
C HIS A 48 -2.94 -1.88 16.41
N LEU A 49 -3.44 -0.98 15.57
CA LEU A 49 -4.70 -0.26 15.80
C LEU A 49 -5.94 -1.09 15.45
N SER A 50 -5.78 -2.31 14.92
CA SER A 50 -6.87 -3.16 14.41
C SER A 50 -7.77 -2.45 13.39
N LEU A 51 -7.17 -1.67 12.48
CA LEU A 51 -7.88 -0.89 11.47
C LEU A 51 -7.88 -1.58 10.10
N PRO A 52 -8.99 -1.50 9.34
CA PRO A 52 -8.99 -1.95 7.95
C PRO A 52 -8.00 -1.13 7.12
N SER A 53 -7.13 -1.83 6.41
CA SER A 53 -6.10 -1.23 5.56
C SER A 53 -6.58 -1.07 4.13
N VAL A 54 -6.42 0.14 3.60
CA VAL A 54 -6.57 0.48 2.18
C VAL A 54 -5.18 0.77 1.64
N TYR A 55 -4.72 -0.04 0.69
CA TYR A 55 -3.40 0.10 0.11
C TYR A 55 -3.45 0.90 -1.18
N PHE A 56 -2.61 1.91 -1.31
CA PHE A 56 -2.51 2.74 -2.51
C PHE A 56 -1.11 2.68 -3.10
N LEU A 57 -0.94 1.96 -4.20
CA LEU A 57 0.35 1.65 -4.81
C LEU A 57 0.22 1.46 -6.32
N ARG A 58 1.34 1.52 -7.05
CA ARG A 58 1.38 1.05 -8.44
C ARG A 58 1.60 -0.46 -8.53
N GLY A 59 2.38 -1.00 -7.59
CA GLY A 59 2.80 -2.40 -7.51
C GLY A 59 4.09 -2.48 -6.71
N ILE A 60 4.42 -3.66 -6.19
CA ILE A 60 5.68 -3.88 -5.49
C ILE A 60 6.66 -4.48 -6.50
N PRO A 61 7.86 -3.89 -6.73
CA PRO A 61 8.75 -4.31 -7.82
C PRO A 61 9.10 -5.80 -7.85
N CYS A 62 9.08 -6.46 -6.69
CA CYS A 62 9.39 -7.86 -6.54
C CYS A 62 8.15 -8.79 -6.51
N GLY A 63 6.93 -8.25 -6.67
CA GLY A 63 5.69 -9.01 -6.81
C GLY A 63 4.99 -9.40 -5.51
N LEU A 64 5.44 -8.88 -4.36
CA LEU A 64 4.85 -9.17 -3.04
C LEU A 64 3.35 -8.84 -2.96
N ASP A 65 2.89 -7.85 -3.73
CA ASP A 65 1.47 -7.49 -3.83
C ASP A 65 0.63 -8.64 -4.41
N PHE A 66 1.16 -9.38 -5.37
CA PHE A 66 0.47 -10.55 -5.93
C PHE A 66 0.47 -11.73 -4.99
N GLU A 67 1.57 -11.91 -4.25
CA GLU A 67 1.67 -12.96 -3.25
C GLU A 67 0.77 -12.69 -2.04
N ALA A 68 0.68 -11.44 -1.60
CA ALA A 68 -0.20 -11.04 -0.50
C ALA A 68 -1.68 -11.14 -0.89
N THR A 69 -2.03 -10.76 -2.12
CA THR A 69 -3.42 -10.83 -2.63
C THR A 69 -3.82 -12.21 -3.13
N GLN A 70 -2.87 -13.15 -3.28
CA GLN A 70 -3.08 -14.44 -3.97
C GLN A 70 -3.61 -14.25 -5.41
N CYS A 71 -3.29 -13.10 -6.02
CA CYS A 71 -3.74 -12.75 -7.36
C CYS A 71 -2.87 -13.45 -8.41
N PRO A 72 -3.44 -14.15 -9.41
CA PRO A 72 -2.66 -14.80 -10.46
C PRO A 72 -1.75 -13.81 -11.21
N ASN A 73 -0.47 -14.17 -11.34
CA ASN A 73 0.49 -13.41 -12.13
C ASN A 73 1.44 -14.33 -12.92
N PRO A 74 0.95 -14.97 -13.99
CA PRO A 74 1.69 -16.02 -14.69
C PRO A 74 2.82 -15.44 -15.57
N PRO A 75 4.07 -15.90 -15.38
CA PRO A 75 5.23 -15.40 -16.14
C PRO A 75 5.27 -15.92 -17.59
N SER A 76 4.32 -16.76 -18.01
CA SER A 76 4.25 -17.29 -19.38
C SER A 76 3.77 -16.27 -20.41
N TYR A 77 2.99 -15.28 -19.99
CA TYR A 77 2.45 -14.22 -20.85
C TYR A 77 2.44 -12.84 -20.20
N VAL A 78 2.63 -12.72 -18.89
CA VAL A 78 2.83 -11.42 -18.23
C VAL A 78 4.34 -11.16 -18.12
N PRO A 79 4.90 -10.18 -18.84
CA PRO A 79 6.32 -9.87 -18.74
C PRO A 79 6.64 -9.23 -17.38
N ARG A 80 7.79 -9.59 -16.79
CA ARG A 80 8.25 -9.03 -15.53
C ARG A 80 8.75 -7.61 -15.74
N GLY A 81 8.59 -6.76 -14.72
CA GLY A 81 9.12 -5.40 -14.73
C GLY A 81 10.60 -5.39 -15.11
N PHE A 82 11.01 -4.38 -15.88
CA PHE A 82 12.39 -4.19 -16.36
C PHE A 82 12.93 -5.24 -17.35
N SER A 83 12.16 -6.27 -17.73
CA SER A 83 12.59 -7.28 -18.73
C SER A 83 12.58 -6.80 -20.19
N GLN A 84 11.93 -5.65 -20.46
CA GLN A 84 11.65 -5.13 -21.81
C GLN A 84 10.86 -6.11 -22.72
N PHE A 85 10.29 -7.17 -22.16
CA PHE A 85 9.43 -8.09 -22.90
C PHE A 85 8.00 -7.56 -23.02
N THR A 86 7.28 -8.07 -24.02
CA THR A 86 5.85 -7.82 -24.24
C THR A 86 5.03 -9.06 -23.84
N ASP A 87 3.72 -9.02 -24.02
CA ASP A 87 2.82 -10.18 -23.92
C ASP A 87 3.12 -11.25 -24.98
N HIS A 88 3.72 -10.85 -26.10
CA HIS A 88 4.17 -11.74 -27.16
C HIS A 88 5.63 -12.18 -26.96
N MET A 89 5.85 -13.18 -26.09
CA MET A 89 7.15 -13.79 -25.83
C MET A 89 7.36 -15.11 -26.59
N THR A 90 8.54 -15.27 -27.18
CA THR A 90 9.08 -16.57 -27.63
C THR A 90 9.34 -17.51 -26.45
N PHE A 91 9.48 -18.81 -26.72
CA PHE A 91 9.75 -19.80 -25.66
C PHE A 91 10.95 -19.42 -24.77
N PHE A 92 12.08 -19.02 -25.36
CA PHE A 92 13.26 -18.63 -24.59
C PHE A 92 13.06 -17.34 -23.79
N GLN A 93 12.27 -16.38 -24.30
CA GLN A 93 11.90 -15.19 -23.54
C GLN A 93 11.03 -15.55 -22.34
N ARG A 94 10.08 -16.49 -22.48
CA ARG A 94 9.27 -16.99 -21.35
C ARG A 94 10.12 -17.67 -20.29
N VAL A 95 11.10 -18.48 -20.70
CA VAL A 95 12.05 -19.12 -19.77
C VAL A 95 12.86 -18.05 -19.03
N LYS A 96 13.38 -17.03 -19.73
CA LYS A 96 14.07 -15.90 -19.08
C LYS A 96 13.15 -15.13 -18.13
N ASN A 97 11.90 -14.89 -18.53
CA ASN A 97 10.91 -14.18 -17.73
C ASN A 97 10.59 -14.92 -16.42
N LEU A 98 10.50 -16.25 -16.47
CA LEU A 98 10.37 -17.10 -15.29
C LEU A 98 11.61 -17.02 -14.38
N LEU A 99 12.81 -17.00 -14.95
CA LEU A 99 14.05 -16.85 -14.16
C LEU A 99 14.14 -15.48 -13.48
N PHE A 100 13.68 -14.42 -14.12
CA PHE A 100 13.58 -13.10 -13.50
C PHE A 100 12.55 -13.08 -12.36
N ASP A 101 11.44 -13.79 -12.52
CA ASP A 101 10.41 -13.90 -11.48
C ASP A 101 10.96 -14.51 -10.19
N THR A 102 11.68 -15.64 -10.30
CA THR A 102 12.22 -16.33 -9.12
C THR A 102 13.27 -15.49 -8.40
N GLN A 103 14.11 -14.75 -9.11
CA GLN A 103 15.10 -13.84 -8.52
C GLN A 103 14.44 -12.71 -7.72
N ASN A 104 13.31 -12.20 -8.19
CA ASN A 104 12.59 -11.12 -7.52
C ASN A 104 12.03 -11.54 -6.17
N LEU A 105 11.58 -12.80 -6.01
CA LEU A 105 11.08 -13.30 -4.72
C LEU A 105 12.13 -13.20 -3.61
N PHE A 106 13.36 -13.67 -3.87
CA PHE A 106 14.45 -13.56 -2.90
C PHE A 106 14.82 -12.11 -2.54
N LEU A 107 14.65 -11.19 -3.49
CA LEU A 107 14.92 -9.77 -3.26
C LEU A 107 13.87 -9.14 -2.33
N CYS A 108 12.60 -9.55 -2.41
CA CYS A 108 11.55 -9.11 -1.49
C CYS A 108 11.91 -9.48 -0.04
N ASP A 109 12.25 -10.75 0.20
CA ASP A 109 12.52 -11.25 1.56
C ASP A 109 13.60 -10.41 2.22
N PHE A 110 14.71 -10.18 1.51
CA PHE A 110 15.81 -9.37 2.03
C PHE A 110 15.42 -7.89 2.22
N ALA A 111 14.64 -7.31 1.33
CA ALA A 111 14.23 -5.90 1.40
C ALA A 111 13.26 -5.64 2.57
N PHE A 112 12.37 -6.59 2.86
CA PHE A 112 11.35 -6.45 3.89
C PHE A 112 11.72 -7.09 5.23
N GLU A 113 12.76 -7.92 5.31
CA GLU A 113 13.25 -8.54 6.56
C GLU A 113 13.44 -7.54 7.71
N PRO A 114 14.06 -6.34 7.53
CA PRO A 114 14.18 -5.36 8.60
C PRO A 114 12.82 -4.89 9.14
N TYR A 115 11.84 -4.74 8.24
CA TYR A 115 10.47 -4.35 8.62
C TYR A 115 9.73 -5.49 9.29
N SER A 116 9.88 -6.74 8.85
CA SER A 116 9.32 -7.91 9.55
C SER A 116 9.86 -7.99 10.97
N LYS A 117 11.16 -7.82 11.19
CA LYS A 117 11.76 -7.80 12.53
C LYS A 117 11.20 -6.66 13.41
N LEU A 118 11.10 -5.46 12.84
CA LEU A 118 10.51 -4.30 13.52
C LEU A 118 9.03 -4.52 13.86
N ALA A 119 8.28 -5.12 12.94
CA ALA A 119 6.88 -5.46 13.15
C ALA A 119 6.72 -6.48 14.27
N SER A 120 7.51 -7.56 14.27
CA SER A 120 7.44 -8.57 15.32
C SER A 120 7.81 -8.04 16.69
N GLU A 121 8.82 -7.16 16.77
CA GLU A 121 9.19 -6.48 18.02
C GLU A 121 8.09 -5.55 18.51
N PHE A 122 7.48 -4.75 17.62
CA PHE A 122 6.45 -3.79 17.99
C PHE A 122 5.13 -4.46 18.38
N LEU A 123 4.69 -5.46 17.60
CA LEU A 123 3.43 -6.19 17.80
C LEU A 123 3.54 -7.30 18.85
N GLN A 124 4.76 -7.64 19.30
CA GLN A 124 5.03 -8.73 20.23
C GLN A 124 4.53 -10.10 19.73
N GLN A 125 4.57 -10.29 18.41
CA GLN A 125 4.11 -11.50 17.72
C GLN A 125 5.03 -11.80 16.53
N ASP A 126 5.36 -13.06 16.27
CA ASP A 126 6.13 -13.41 15.07
C ASP A 126 5.28 -13.24 13.81
N VAL A 127 5.57 -12.19 13.03
CA VAL A 127 4.84 -11.84 11.81
C VAL A 127 5.79 -11.42 10.69
N THR A 128 5.43 -11.74 9.46
CA THR A 128 6.12 -11.21 8.27
C THR A 128 5.34 -10.04 7.66
N VAL A 129 6.01 -9.15 6.93
CA VAL A 129 5.32 -8.11 6.15
C VAL A 129 4.28 -8.71 5.21
N GLN A 130 4.56 -9.88 4.61
CA GLN A 130 3.61 -10.58 3.75
C GLN A 130 2.33 -10.96 4.51
N ASP A 131 2.45 -11.47 5.73
CA ASP A 131 1.29 -11.85 6.56
C ASP A 131 0.43 -10.65 6.92
N LEU A 132 1.06 -9.50 7.17
CA LEU A 132 0.33 -8.26 7.41
C LEU A 132 -0.37 -7.76 6.14
N LEU A 133 0.29 -7.82 4.99
CA LEU A 133 -0.30 -7.39 3.71
C LEU A 133 -1.49 -8.28 3.29
N ARG A 134 -1.48 -9.58 3.61
CA ARG A 134 -2.61 -10.49 3.36
C ARG A 134 -3.91 -10.03 4.01
N LYS A 135 -3.84 -9.23 5.09
CA LYS A 135 -5.00 -8.67 5.80
C LYS A 135 -5.55 -7.37 5.17
N GLY A 136 -4.94 -6.91 4.07
CA GLY A 136 -5.38 -5.72 3.35
C GLY A 136 -6.83 -5.82 2.88
N SER A 137 -7.67 -4.86 3.26
CA SER A 137 -9.09 -4.86 2.95
C SER A 137 -9.37 -4.44 1.50
N VAL A 138 -8.66 -3.42 1.01
CA VAL A 138 -8.81 -2.90 -0.35
C VAL A 138 -7.45 -2.52 -0.93
N TRP A 139 -7.23 -2.85 -2.20
CA TRP A 139 -6.01 -2.56 -2.95
C TRP A 139 -6.34 -1.60 -4.10
N LEU A 140 -6.05 -0.32 -3.90
CA LEU A 140 -6.18 0.72 -4.91
C LEU A 140 -4.91 0.78 -5.75
N LEU A 141 -4.95 0.16 -6.93
CA LEU A 141 -3.79 0.06 -7.80
C LEU A 141 -3.76 1.24 -8.78
N ARG A 142 -2.68 2.02 -8.78
CA ARG A 142 -2.41 3.13 -9.73
C ARG A 142 -2.02 2.59 -11.11
N LEU A 143 -2.95 1.91 -11.74
CA LEU A 143 -2.78 1.24 -13.01
C LEU A 143 -4.02 1.41 -13.89
N ASP A 144 -3.83 1.29 -15.20
CA ASP A 144 -4.89 1.42 -16.19
C ASP A 144 -4.91 0.15 -17.04
N PHE A 145 -6.09 -0.44 -17.22
CA PHE A 145 -6.26 -1.67 -17.98
C PHE A 145 -5.86 -1.53 -19.47
N VAL A 146 -5.77 -0.30 -19.98
CA VAL A 146 -5.29 -0.03 -21.35
C VAL A 146 -3.75 -0.09 -21.44
N LEU A 147 -3.04 0.23 -20.35
CA LEU A 147 -1.58 0.32 -20.33
C LEU A 147 -0.91 -0.91 -19.72
N ASP A 148 -1.66 -1.74 -19.00
CA ASP A 148 -1.17 -2.94 -18.34
C ASP A 148 -1.57 -4.22 -19.06
N TYR A 149 -0.75 -5.27 -18.86
CA TYR A 149 -0.98 -6.56 -19.48
C TYR A 149 -2.22 -7.26 -18.90
N PRO A 150 -3.01 -7.96 -19.73
CA PRO A 150 -4.26 -8.58 -19.31
C PRO A 150 -3.99 -9.70 -18.30
N ARG A 151 -4.62 -9.60 -17.13
CA ARG A 151 -4.50 -10.60 -16.06
C ARG A 151 -5.69 -10.52 -15.10
N PRO A 152 -6.04 -11.64 -14.43
CA PRO A 152 -7.09 -11.63 -13.43
C PRO A 152 -6.76 -10.68 -12.27
N LEU A 153 -7.78 -10.04 -11.71
CA LEU A 153 -7.69 -9.24 -10.48
C LEU A 153 -8.60 -9.84 -9.41
N MET A 154 -8.20 -9.72 -8.15
CA MET A 154 -9.04 -10.11 -7.02
C MET A 154 -10.17 -9.09 -6.78
N PRO A 155 -11.32 -9.48 -6.20
CA PRO A 155 -12.46 -8.58 -6.01
C PRO A 155 -12.17 -7.36 -5.11
N ASN A 156 -11.17 -7.47 -4.23
CA ASN A 156 -10.72 -6.37 -3.37
C ASN A 156 -9.66 -5.47 -4.04
N ILE A 157 -9.31 -5.72 -5.31
CA ILE A 157 -8.39 -4.92 -6.10
C ILE A 157 -9.19 -3.98 -7.01
N ILE A 158 -8.96 -2.68 -6.86
CA ILE A 158 -9.62 -1.62 -7.64
C ILE A 158 -8.53 -0.87 -8.42
N PRO A 159 -8.49 -1.00 -9.76
CA PRO A 159 -7.59 -0.20 -10.58
C PRO A 159 -8.09 1.25 -10.63
N ILE A 160 -7.19 2.19 -10.37
CA ILE A 160 -7.40 3.63 -10.43
C ILE A 160 -6.42 4.22 -11.45
N GLY A 161 -6.94 4.47 -12.66
CA GLY A 161 -6.26 5.27 -13.68
C GLY A 161 -6.57 6.76 -13.49
N GLY A 162 -5.64 7.64 -13.90
CA GLY A 162 -5.94 9.06 -14.09
C GLY A 162 -6.30 9.90 -12.85
N ALA A 163 -6.09 9.39 -11.62
CA ALA A 163 -6.47 10.11 -10.38
C ALA A 163 -5.85 11.51 -10.21
N ASN A 164 -4.77 11.81 -10.94
CA ASN A 164 -4.11 13.13 -10.90
C ASN A 164 -4.72 14.16 -11.88
N CYS A 165 -5.73 13.79 -12.67
CA CYS A 165 -6.42 14.71 -13.56
C CYS A 165 -7.52 15.45 -12.81
N ALA A 166 -7.45 16.77 -12.75
CA ALA A 166 -8.50 17.61 -12.19
C ALA A 166 -9.82 17.37 -12.94
N HIS A 167 -10.79 16.72 -12.28
CA HIS A 167 -12.15 16.61 -12.77
C HIS A 167 -13.14 17.06 -11.71
N LYS A 168 -14.19 17.73 -12.22
CA LYS A 168 -15.32 18.38 -11.54
C LYS A 168 -15.72 17.75 -10.20
N GLU A 169 -15.98 18.63 -9.21
CA GLU A 169 -16.58 18.33 -7.91
C GLU A 169 -17.61 17.19 -8.01
N LEU A 170 -17.30 16.04 -7.40
CA LEU A 170 -18.26 14.97 -7.20
C LEU A 170 -19.43 15.52 -6.35
N PRO A 171 -20.69 15.12 -6.59
CA PRO A 171 -21.79 15.51 -5.72
C PRO A 171 -21.46 15.04 -4.30
N GLN A 172 -21.22 16.01 -3.41
CA GLN A 172 -20.82 15.77 -2.03
C GLN A 172 -21.93 14.97 -1.34
N VAL A 173 -21.74 13.67 -1.21
CA VAL A 173 -22.30 12.95 -0.06
C VAL A 173 -21.49 13.45 1.12
N GLU A 174 -22.06 14.36 1.90
CA GLU A 174 -21.38 15.07 2.99
C GLU A 174 -21.07 14.10 4.15
N MET A 175 -20.07 13.25 3.95
CA MET A 175 -19.35 12.55 5.01
C MET A 175 -18.07 13.34 5.25
N HIS A 176 -17.99 14.01 6.39
CA HIS A 176 -16.79 14.76 6.73
C HIS A 176 -15.72 13.76 7.19
N PHE A 177 -14.77 13.44 6.31
CA PHE A 177 -13.61 12.63 6.68
C PHE A 177 -12.50 13.54 7.22
N ARG A 178 -12.05 13.29 8.45
CA ARG A 178 -10.79 13.85 8.93
C ARG A 178 -9.66 12.92 8.51
N PHE A 179 -8.74 13.46 7.73
CA PHE A 179 -7.48 12.80 7.39
C PHE A 179 -6.37 13.34 8.28
N LEU A 180 -5.71 12.45 9.00
CA LEU A 180 -4.42 12.75 9.64
C LEU A 180 -3.31 12.21 8.74
N SER A 181 -2.53 13.10 8.15
CA SER A 181 -1.34 12.75 7.37
C SER A 181 -0.11 12.69 8.28
N LEU A 182 0.46 11.51 8.46
CA LEU A 182 1.74 11.34 9.13
C LEU A 182 2.86 11.39 8.07
N LEU A 183 3.06 12.56 7.45
CA LEU A 183 4.21 12.79 6.58
C LEU A 183 5.49 12.76 7.44
N PRO A 184 6.55 12.02 7.05
CA PRO A 184 6.89 11.51 5.71
C PRO A 184 6.50 10.05 5.40
N HIS A 185 5.60 9.42 6.17
CA HIS A 185 5.35 7.97 6.11
C HIS A 185 4.31 7.51 5.09
N TYR A 186 3.71 8.44 4.34
CA TYR A 186 2.56 8.16 3.45
C TYR A 186 1.41 7.42 4.15
N VAL A 187 1.24 7.66 5.45
CA VAL A 187 0.14 7.12 6.26
C VAL A 187 -0.95 8.18 6.40
N PHE A 188 -2.14 7.83 5.96
CA PHE A 188 -3.34 8.66 6.06
C PHE A 188 -4.38 7.91 6.87
N LEU A 189 -4.64 8.40 8.08
CA LEU A 189 -5.68 7.84 8.93
C LEU A 189 -6.99 8.57 8.66
N CYS A 190 -8.04 7.81 8.39
CA CYS A 190 -9.35 8.33 8.02
C CYS A 190 -10.32 8.12 9.16
N ARG A 191 -11.00 9.20 9.58
CA ARG A 191 -12.10 9.14 10.54
C ARG A 191 -13.35 9.77 9.96
N ARG A 192 -14.45 9.03 9.98
CA ARG A 192 -15.79 9.50 9.63
C ARG A 192 -16.32 10.35 10.76
N ILE A 193 -16.64 11.61 10.47
CA ILE A 193 -17.34 12.49 11.39
C ILE A 193 -18.78 12.57 10.94
N PHE A 194 -19.69 12.04 11.77
CA PHE A 194 -21.10 12.34 11.66
C PHE A 194 -21.34 13.72 12.28
N GLY A 195 -21.62 14.72 11.44
CA GLY A 195 -21.97 16.06 11.89
C GLY A 195 -22.98 16.70 10.94
N PHE A 196 -24.23 16.83 11.37
CA PHE A 196 -25.13 17.84 10.82
C PHE A 196 -24.66 19.20 11.35
N HIS A 197 -24.25 20.15 10.51
CA HIS A 197 -24.49 21.57 10.83
C HIS A 197 -24.32 22.58 9.68
N HIS A 198 -25.17 23.60 9.78
CA HIS A 198 -25.41 24.80 8.98
C HIS A 198 -24.22 25.49 8.26
N PRO A 199 -24.52 26.23 7.17
CA PRO A 199 -23.54 26.75 6.23
C PRO A 199 -22.81 27.96 6.79
N GLY A 200 -21.49 27.88 6.85
CA GLY A 200 -20.66 29.05 7.08
C GLY A 200 -19.41 28.72 7.88
N ILE A 201 -18.43 28.06 7.27
CA ILE A 201 -17.00 28.23 7.53
C ILE A 201 -16.25 27.69 6.30
N SER A 202 -15.34 28.51 5.78
CA SER A 202 -14.54 28.33 4.57
C SER A 202 -13.67 27.06 4.62
N LYS A 203 -13.74 26.25 3.56
CA LYS A 203 -12.93 25.04 3.35
C LYS A 203 -11.53 25.44 2.86
N SER A 204 -10.48 25.14 3.63
CA SER A 204 -9.12 24.98 3.11
C SER A 204 -8.92 23.51 2.76
N GLY A 205 -9.13 23.17 1.49
CA GLY A 205 -8.85 21.83 0.95
C GLY A 205 -7.35 21.61 0.84
N ILE A 206 -6.88 20.47 1.33
CA ILE A 206 -5.55 19.93 1.02
C ILE A 206 -5.71 19.16 -0.29
N CYS A 207 -4.87 19.52 -1.26
CA CYS A 207 -4.72 18.89 -2.58
C CYS A 207 -4.31 17.42 -2.50
#